data_AF-A0AAW2P9R9-F1
#
_entry.id   AF-A0AAW2P9R9-F1
#
_cell.length_a   1.000
_cell.length_b   1.000
_cell.length_c   1.000
_cell.angle_alpha   90.00
_cell.angle_beta   90.00
_cell.angle_gamma   90.00
#
_symmetry.space_group_name_H-M   'P 1'
#
loop_
_entity.id
_entity.type
_entity.pdbx_description
1 polymer ?
#
loop_
_entity_poly.entity_id
_entity_poly.type
_entity_poly.pdbx_seq_one_letter_code
_entity_poly.pdbx_strand_id
1 'polypeptide(L)'
;MDATVSRLYLDLMGHLRPAFKKVLKFIKFLAGNYSKSWTFQSFTALLMLGSLVCFLVVMGSSYFFMFPSSETVVETNQNQGSSNSSRSPDTLSKGCNVFDGRWVIDESYPLYNASECPFVERGFDCLSNGRKDTGYLKWRWKPNSCEIPRFDVRAVLELLRGKRVVFVGDSLSRTQWESMICMLMSGIEDKNSVIEVNGNEITKQIRHLAVRFRPFNFTVEFYRSVFLVQPGPVPKHSPKRVKTVLKLDQLDD
;
A
#
# COMPACT_ATOMS: atom_id res chain seq x y z
N MET A 1 -34.73 16.97 24.54
CA MET A 1 -34.90 15.75 23.71
C MET A 1 -34.40 14.58 24.56
N ASP A 2 -35.23 14.09 25.48
CA ASP A 2 -34.77 13.16 26.53
C ASP A 2 -35.86 12.21 27.04
N ALA A 3 -36.72 11.71 26.13
CA ALA A 3 -37.81 10.79 26.49
C ALA A 3 -37.97 9.58 25.56
N THR A 4 -37.28 9.54 24.41
CA THR A 4 -37.50 8.49 23.39
C THR A 4 -36.52 7.32 23.50
N VAL A 5 -35.32 7.53 24.08
CA VAL A 5 -34.29 6.48 24.18
C VAL A 5 -34.58 5.50 25.32
N SER A 6 -35.24 5.94 26.40
CA SER A 6 -35.55 5.08 27.55
C SER A 6 -36.70 4.09 27.28
N ARG A 7 -37.60 4.38 26.30
CA ARG A 7 -38.69 3.45 25.92
C ARG A 7 -38.22 2.25 25.09
N LEU A 8 -37.19 2.40 24.26
CA LEU A 8 -36.66 1.29 23.44
C LEU A 8 -35.88 0.25 24.28
N TYR A 9 -35.31 0.66 25.41
CA TYR A 9 -34.57 -0.24 26.31
C TYR A 9 -35.50 -1.09 27.18
N LEU A 10 -36.71 -0.61 27.48
CA LEU A 10 -37.71 -1.31 28.29
C LEU A 10 -38.54 -2.33 27.49
N ASP A 11 -38.76 -2.14 26.19
CA ASP A 11 -39.46 -3.12 25.35
C ASP A 11 -38.58 -4.34 24.97
N LEU A 12 -37.25 -4.15 24.87
CA LEU A 12 -36.33 -5.26 24.57
C LEU A 12 -36.18 -6.25 25.74
N MET A 13 -36.31 -5.77 26.98
CA MET A 13 -36.21 -6.62 28.18
C MET A 13 -37.48 -7.43 28.50
N GLY A 14 -38.64 -7.05 27.94
CA GLY A 14 -39.88 -7.83 28.08
C GLY A 14 -39.87 -9.14 27.29
N HIS A 15 -39.21 -9.15 26.12
CA HIS A 15 -39.26 -10.27 25.17
C HIS A 15 -38.23 -11.39 25.45
N LEU A 16 -37.20 -11.13 26.26
CA LEU A 16 -36.10 -12.06 26.56
C LEU A 16 -36.34 -12.94 27.81
N ARG A 17 -37.29 -12.56 28.67
CA ARG A 17 -37.60 -13.25 29.93
C ARG A 17 -38.11 -14.71 29.77
N PRO A 18 -38.96 -15.06 28.79
CA PRO A 18 -39.39 -16.45 28.60
C PRO A 18 -38.31 -17.33 27.94
N ALA A 19 -37.46 -16.75 27.09
CA ALA A 19 -36.34 -17.46 26.45
C ALA A 19 -35.27 -17.85 27.48
N PHE A 20 -34.92 -16.94 28.39
CA PHE A 20 -33.91 -17.21 29.43
C PHE A 20 -34.38 -18.29 30.43
N LYS A 21 -35.68 -18.32 30.77
CA LYS A 21 -36.25 -19.39 31.60
C LYS A 21 -36.25 -20.75 30.91
N LYS A 22 -36.46 -20.83 29.59
CA LYS A 22 -36.37 -22.07 28.81
C LYS A 22 -34.93 -22.59 28.74
N VAL A 23 -33.95 -21.70 28.52
CA VAL A 23 -32.52 -22.05 28.51
C VAL A 23 -32.08 -22.54 29.90
N LEU A 24 -32.49 -21.88 30.98
CA LEU A 24 -32.14 -22.31 32.34
C LEU A 24 -32.78 -23.65 32.73
N LYS A 25 -34.00 -23.94 32.25
CA LYS A 25 -34.66 -25.25 32.42
C LYS A 25 -33.95 -26.34 31.60
N PHE A 26 -33.48 -26.02 30.41
CA PHE A 26 -32.75 -26.94 29.54
C PHE A 26 -31.35 -27.26 30.10
N ILE A 27 -30.65 -26.26 30.65
CA ILE A 27 -29.38 -26.46 31.35
C ILE A 27 -29.59 -27.28 32.63
N LYS A 28 -30.67 -27.05 33.39
CA LYS A 28 -31.03 -27.89 34.56
C LYS A 28 -31.46 -29.30 34.17
N PHE A 29 -32.07 -29.51 32.99
CA PHE A 29 -32.38 -30.84 32.46
C PHE A 29 -31.11 -31.60 32.04
N LEU A 30 -30.13 -30.89 31.44
CA LEU A 30 -28.81 -31.45 31.13
C LEU A 30 -27.98 -31.73 32.39
N ALA A 31 -28.09 -30.89 33.42
CA ALA A 31 -27.40 -31.09 34.70
C ALA A 31 -28.08 -32.15 35.60
N GLY A 32 -29.41 -32.30 35.51
CA GLY A 32 -30.21 -33.18 36.35
C GLY A 32 -30.12 -34.68 36.02
N ASN A 33 -29.64 -35.01 34.82
CA ASN A 33 -29.34 -36.41 34.45
C ASN A 33 -27.87 -36.79 34.68
N TYR A 34 -27.07 -35.92 35.29
CA TYR A 34 -25.68 -36.19 35.63
C TYR A 34 -25.56 -36.74 37.05
N SER A 35 -26.07 -37.95 37.27
CA SER A 35 -25.68 -38.73 38.44
C SER A 35 -25.54 -40.21 38.10
N LYS A 36 -24.25 -40.60 38.04
CA LYS A 36 -23.69 -41.95 38.17
C LYS A 36 -23.99 -42.94 37.03
N SER A 37 -23.17 -42.85 35.99
CA SER A 37 -22.56 -44.05 35.40
C SER A 37 -21.22 -43.69 34.75
N TRP A 38 -20.15 -44.38 35.15
CA TRP A 38 -18.77 -44.14 34.71
C TRP A 38 -18.57 -44.25 33.19
N THR A 39 -19.53 -44.85 32.47
CA THR A 39 -19.52 -45.01 31.01
C THR A 39 -19.90 -43.74 30.24
N PHE A 40 -20.69 -42.82 30.82
CA PHE A 40 -21.23 -41.67 30.08
C PHE A 40 -20.28 -40.47 30.03
N GLN A 41 -19.43 -40.32 31.05
CA GLN A 41 -18.42 -39.25 31.12
C GLN A 41 -17.28 -39.46 30.12
N SER A 42 -16.99 -40.72 29.79
CA SER A 42 -16.07 -41.06 28.70
C SER A 42 -16.66 -40.71 27.34
N PHE A 43 -17.95 -40.96 27.12
CA PHE A 43 -18.61 -40.68 25.84
C PHE A 43 -18.74 -39.18 25.55
N THR A 44 -19.11 -38.37 26.54
CA THR A 44 -19.15 -36.91 26.38
C THR A 44 -17.76 -36.33 26.17
N ALA A 45 -16.73 -36.83 26.87
CA ALA A 45 -15.34 -36.45 26.60
C ALA A 45 -14.89 -36.81 25.17
N LEU A 46 -15.29 -38.00 24.68
CA LEU A 46 -14.98 -38.45 23.32
C LEU A 46 -15.62 -37.54 22.26
N LEU A 47 -16.87 -37.14 22.47
CA LEU A 47 -17.59 -36.25 21.57
C LEU A 47 -16.98 -34.84 21.54
N MET A 48 -16.57 -34.32 22.70
CA MET A 48 -15.91 -33.01 22.77
C MET A 48 -14.51 -33.04 22.13
N LEU A 49 -13.77 -34.12 22.33
CA LEU A 49 -12.45 -34.31 21.72
C LEU A 49 -12.56 -34.51 20.20
N GLY A 50 -13.52 -35.31 19.74
CA GLY A 50 -13.79 -35.50 18.31
C GLY A 50 -14.19 -34.21 17.61
N SER A 51 -15.05 -33.40 18.24
CA SER A 51 -15.41 -32.07 17.74
C SER A 51 -14.18 -31.16 17.63
N LEU A 52 -13.35 -31.10 18.67
CA LEU A 52 -12.12 -30.29 18.68
C LEU A 52 -11.15 -30.72 17.56
N VAL A 53 -10.95 -32.02 17.37
CA VAL A 53 -10.07 -32.55 16.30
C VAL A 53 -10.63 -32.19 14.92
N CYS A 54 -11.93 -32.34 14.70
CA CYS A 54 -12.57 -31.94 13.44
C CYS A 54 -12.37 -30.44 13.15
N PHE A 55 -12.55 -29.58 14.16
CA PHE A 55 -12.30 -28.14 14.01
C PHE A 55 -10.85 -27.84 13.65
N LEU A 56 -9.87 -28.49 14.29
CA LEU A 56 -8.46 -28.30 14.01
C LEU A 56 -8.07 -28.80 12.61
N VAL A 57 -8.65 -29.91 12.13
CA VAL A 57 -8.44 -30.41 10.77
C VAL A 57 -9.01 -29.44 9.73
N VAL A 58 -10.22 -28.91 9.94
CA VAL A 58 -10.82 -27.92 9.03
C VAL A 58 -10.01 -26.62 8.99
N MET A 59 -9.51 -26.16 10.14
CA MET A 59 -8.64 -24.99 10.21
C MET A 59 -7.27 -25.23 9.55
N GLY A 60 -6.65 -26.39 9.77
CA GLY A 60 -5.39 -26.75 9.11
C GLY A 60 -5.54 -26.90 7.60
N SER A 61 -6.63 -27.54 7.15
CA SER A 61 -6.94 -27.70 5.72
C SER A 61 -7.19 -26.34 5.05
N SER A 62 -7.99 -25.47 5.67
CA SER A 62 -8.26 -24.14 5.12
C SER A 62 -7.02 -23.25 5.11
N TYR A 63 -6.14 -23.38 6.10
CA TYR A 63 -4.83 -22.72 6.11
C TYR A 63 -3.94 -23.22 4.96
N PHE A 64 -3.89 -24.52 4.72
CA PHE A 64 -3.11 -25.12 3.61
C PHE A 64 -3.65 -24.71 2.23
N PHE A 65 -4.98 -24.55 2.09
CA PHE A 65 -5.59 -24.03 0.85
C PHE A 65 -5.38 -22.54 0.65
N MET A 66 -5.37 -21.72 1.70
CA MET A 66 -5.11 -20.28 1.58
C MET A 66 -3.63 -19.93 1.43
N PHE A 67 -2.74 -20.76 1.98
CA PHE A 67 -1.29 -20.55 1.94
C PHE A 67 -0.59 -21.79 1.37
N PRO A 68 -0.62 -21.99 0.03
CA PRO A 68 0.22 -23.00 -0.59
C PRO A 68 1.67 -22.64 -0.30
N SER A 69 2.36 -23.46 0.50
CA SER A 69 3.78 -23.30 0.78
C SER A 69 4.53 -23.32 -0.55
N SER A 70 5.26 -22.23 -0.82
CA SER A 70 6.16 -22.07 -1.95
C SER A 70 7.01 -23.32 -2.18
N GLU A 71 7.03 -23.84 -3.40
CA GLU A 71 7.94 -24.90 -3.82
C GLU A 71 9.38 -24.53 -3.43
N THR A 72 10.01 -25.37 -2.63
CA THR A 72 11.47 -25.43 -2.55
C THR A 72 11.97 -26.03 -3.85
N VAL A 73 12.27 -25.20 -4.85
CA VAL A 73 13.03 -25.62 -6.02
C VAL A 73 14.46 -25.91 -5.56
N VAL A 74 14.75 -27.19 -5.32
CA VAL A 74 16.10 -27.73 -5.24
C VAL A 74 16.60 -27.83 -6.68
N GLU A 75 17.24 -26.76 -7.19
CA GLU A 75 18.01 -26.88 -8.43
C GLU A 75 19.35 -27.55 -8.11
N THR A 76 19.53 -28.70 -8.72
CA THR A 76 20.70 -29.55 -8.57
C THR A 76 21.88 -28.92 -9.32
N ASN A 77 23.04 -28.84 -8.66
CA ASN A 77 24.30 -28.41 -9.24
C ASN A 77 24.62 -29.14 -10.56
N GLN A 78 24.88 -28.39 -11.62
CA GLN A 78 25.84 -28.80 -12.64
C GLN A 78 26.94 -27.73 -12.75
N ASN A 79 28.11 -28.09 -12.23
CA ASN A 79 29.37 -27.44 -12.55
C ASN A 79 29.73 -27.75 -14.01
N GLN A 80 29.93 -26.73 -14.84
CA GLN A 80 30.89 -26.82 -15.93
C GLN A 80 31.54 -25.45 -16.17
N GLY A 81 32.87 -25.44 -16.16
CA GLY A 81 33.69 -24.26 -16.00
C GLY A 81 33.89 -23.39 -17.25
N SER A 82 34.37 -22.18 -16.96
CA SER A 82 35.30 -21.34 -17.73
C SER A 82 35.15 -21.25 -19.25
N SER A 83 34.74 -20.08 -19.74
CA SER A 83 35.62 -19.19 -20.51
C SER A 83 34.87 -17.96 -21.06
N ASN A 84 35.60 -16.85 -21.13
CA ASN A 84 35.16 -15.54 -21.60
C ASN A 84 34.39 -15.59 -22.94
N SER A 85 33.20 -15.00 -22.97
CA SER A 85 32.67 -14.41 -24.19
C SER A 85 31.76 -13.23 -23.85
N SER A 86 32.04 -12.12 -24.52
CA SER A 86 31.26 -10.89 -24.60
C SER A 86 29.75 -11.17 -24.72
N ARG A 87 28.98 -10.80 -23.70
CA ARG A 87 27.51 -10.86 -23.74
C ARG A 87 26.96 -9.78 -24.66
N SER A 88 26.62 -10.19 -25.87
CA SER A 88 25.65 -9.52 -26.74
C SER A 88 24.29 -9.38 -26.01
N PRO A 89 23.53 -8.30 -26.21
CA PRO A 89 22.31 -7.99 -25.47
C PRO A 89 21.05 -8.76 -25.94
N ASP A 90 21.19 -9.94 -26.53
CA ASP A 90 20.10 -10.67 -27.22
C ASP A 90 19.67 -11.97 -26.52
N THR A 91 19.61 -11.97 -25.18
CA THR A 91 18.87 -13.00 -24.42
C THR A 91 17.73 -12.43 -23.56
N LEU A 92 17.29 -11.19 -23.82
CA LEU A 92 16.13 -10.58 -23.17
C LEU A 92 14.82 -10.97 -23.88
N SER A 93 14.50 -12.26 -23.97
CA SER A 93 13.19 -12.74 -24.46
C SER A 93 12.48 -13.66 -23.45
N LYS A 94 12.67 -13.36 -22.16
CA LYS A 94 11.56 -13.32 -21.18
C LYS A 94 11.55 -11.90 -20.65
N GLY A 95 10.48 -11.15 -20.92
CA GLY A 95 10.38 -9.73 -20.56
C GLY A 95 10.72 -9.51 -19.08
N CYS A 96 11.57 -8.53 -18.80
CA CYS A 96 11.88 -8.08 -17.45
C CYS A 96 10.62 -7.48 -16.81
N ASN A 97 9.93 -8.26 -15.97
CA ASN A 97 8.84 -7.72 -15.17
C ASN A 97 9.42 -6.92 -13.99
N VAL A 98 9.53 -5.60 -14.16
CA VAL A 98 10.07 -4.69 -13.13
C VAL A 98 9.21 -4.60 -11.86
N PHE A 99 7.97 -5.09 -11.90
CA PHE A 99 7.05 -5.08 -10.77
C PHE A 99 7.07 -6.37 -9.95
N ASP A 100 7.75 -7.42 -10.43
CA ASP A 100 7.97 -8.66 -9.69
C ASP A 100 9.40 -8.70 -9.15
N GLY A 101 9.53 -8.70 -7.83
CA GLY A 101 10.81 -8.49 -7.17
C GLY A 101 10.72 -8.51 -5.66
N ARG A 102 11.78 -8.04 -5.02
CA ARG A 102 11.88 -7.93 -3.56
C ARG A 102 12.65 -6.70 -3.15
N TRP A 103 12.38 -6.24 -1.94
CA TRP A 103 13.18 -5.23 -1.29
C TRP A 103 14.49 -5.83 -0.78
N VAL A 104 15.60 -5.15 -1.04
CA VAL A 104 16.94 -5.52 -0.56
C VAL A 104 17.60 -4.32 0.11
N ILE A 105 18.44 -4.56 1.11
CA ILE A 105 19.25 -3.50 1.73
C ILE A 105 20.40 -3.12 0.79
N ASP A 106 20.62 -1.82 0.63
CA ASP A 106 21.66 -1.25 -0.20
C ASP A 106 22.31 -0.07 0.52
N GLU A 107 23.59 -0.20 0.87
CA GLU A 107 24.31 0.81 1.63
C GLU A 107 24.55 2.11 0.86
N SER A 108 24.50 2.06 -0.48
CA SER A 108 24.66 3.24 -1.34
C SER A 108 23.45 4.20 -1.31
N TYR A 109 22.30 3.76 -0.80
CA TYR A 109 21.11 4.59 -0.65
C TYR A 109 21.20 5.51 0.58
N PRO A 110 20.41 6.60 0.68
CA PRO A 110 19.40 7.05 -0.27
C PRO A 110 20.00 7.74 -1.50
N LEU A 111 19.19 7.89 -2.56
CA LEU A 111 19.59 8.59 -3.79
C LEU A 111 19.70 10.11 -3.60
N TYR A 112 19.07 10.66 -2.57
CA TYR A 112 19.13 12.07 -2.20
C TYR A 112 18.87 12.26 -0.71
N ASN A 113 19.33 13.38 -0.16
CA ASN A 113 18.95 13.82 1.17
C ASN A 113 17.69 14.70 1.07
N ALA A 114 16.58 14.27 1.67
CA ALA A 114 15.32 15.01 1.63
C ALA A 114 15.46 16.41 2.27
N SER A 115 16.22 16.52 3.36
CA SER A 115 16.39 17.77 4.11
C SER A 115 17.20 18.84 3.35
N GLU A 116 17.91 18.46 2.28
CA GLU A 116 18.65 19.38 1.42
C GLU A 116 17.83 19.83 0.20
N CYS A 117 16.64 19.26 -0.01
CA CYS A 117 15.80 19.57 -1.17
C CYS A 117 14.80 20.69 -0.84
N PRO A 118 14.88 21.87 -1.49
CA PRO A 118 13.99 22.99 -1.16
C PRO A 118 12.54 22.79 -1.61
N PHE A 119 12.26 21.78 -2.43
CA PHE A 119 10.93 21.48 -2.97
C PHE A 119 10.16 20.44 -2.17
N VAL A 120 10.80 19.77 -1.19
CA VAL A 120 10.11 18.78 -0.37
C VAL A 120 9.10 19.46 0.55
N GLU A 121 7.87 18.96 0.60
CA GLU A 121 6.93 19.44 1.61
C GLU A 121 7.48 19.14 3.01
N ARG A 122 7.36 20.08 3.96
CA ARG A 122 7.78 19.88 5.36
C ARG A 122 7.27 18.59 5.96
N GLY A 123 6.06 18.15 5.62
CA GLY A 123 5.49 16.88 6.12
C GLY A 123 6.25 15.62 5.68
N PHE A 124 7.01 15.68 4.59
CA PHE A 124 7.78 14.55 4.05
C PHE A 124 9.26 14.56 4.44
N ASP A 125 9.77 15.63 5.06
CA ASP A 125 11.12 15.68 5.62
C ASP A 125 11.17 14.99 6.99
N CYS A 126 11.07 13.66 6.99
CA CYS A 126 10.99 12.88 8.23
C CYS A 126 12.19 13.09 9.17
N LEU A 127 13.39 13.28 8.62
CA LEU A 127 14.61 13.46 9.42
C LEU A 127 14.59 14.81 10.15
N SER A 128 14.28 15.91 9.45
CA SER A 128 14.12 17.22 10.09
C SER A 128 12.93 17.25 11.06
N ASN A 129 11.92 16.42 10.83
CA ASN A 129 10.78 16.25 11.74
C ASN A 129 11.08 15.35 12.96
N GLY A 130 12.33 14.92 13.16
CA GLY A 130 12.77 14.26 14.38
C GLY A 130 12.76 12.72 14.34
N ARG A 131 12.50 12.10 13.19
CA ARG A 131 12.67 10.65 13.03
C ARG A 131 14.17 10.30 13.11
N LYS A 132 14.51 9.38 14.01
CA LYS A 132 15.92 9.02 14.32
C LYS A 132 16.43 7.80 13.56
N ASP A 133 15.55 6.85 13.23
CA ASP A 133 15.93 5.65 12.49
C ASP A 133 16.10 5.97 11.00
N THR A 134 17.21 5.53 10.41
CA THR A 134 17.55 5.78 8.98
C THR A 134 17.49 4.53 8.13
N GLY A 135 17.27 3.35 8.71
CA GLY A 135 17.25 2.07 7.99
C GLY A 135 16.20 2.00 6.88
N TYR A 136 15.09 2.76 7.00
CA TYR A 136 14.06 2.83 5.96
C TYR A 136 14.58 3.45 4.64
N LEU A 137 15.61 4.29 4.71
CA LEU A 137 16.22 4.93 3.53
C LEU A 137 17.12 3.98 2.74
N LYS A 138 17.51 2.85 3.32
CA LYS A 138 18.48 1.89 2.75
C LYS A 138 17.84 0.80 1.90
N TRP A 139 16.53 0.83 1.72
CA TRP A 139 15.82 -0.17 0.93
C TRP A 139 15.82 0.18 -0.56
N ARG A 140 16.21 -0.80 -1.38
CA ARG A 140 16.14 -0.74 -2.84
C ARG A 140 15.24 -1.86 -3.37
N TRP A 141 14.40 -1.54 -4.34
CA TRP A 141 13.63 -2.53 -5.08
C TRP A 141 14.52 -3.26 -6.08
N LYS A 142 14.51 -4.60 -6.08
CA LYS A 142 15.26 -5.45 -7.00
C LYS A 142 14.31 -6.42 -7.70
N PRO A 143 14.07 -6.28 -9.03
CA PRO A 143 13.31 -7.25 -9.78
C PRO A 143 13.95 -8.64 -9.76
N ASN A 144 13.13 -9.69 -9.87
CA ASN A 144 13.61 -11.07 -9.84
C ASN A 144 14.31 -11.48 -11.15
N SER A 145 13.78 -11.02 -12.28
CA SER A 145 14.19 -11.48 -13.62
C SER A 145 15.24 -10.60 -14.29
N CYS A 146 15.67 -9.51 -13.66
CA CYS A 146 16.54 -8.50 -14.28
C CYS A 146 17.16 -7.56 -13.24
N GLU A 147 18.24 -6.89 -13.64
CA GLU A 147 18.84 -5.79 -12.87
C GLU A 147 18.42 -4.45 -13.47
N ILE A 148 17.90 -3.55 -12.63
CA ILE A 148 17.63 -2.16 -13.04
C ILE A 148 18.96 -1.39 -12.99
N PRO A 149 19.32 -0.63 -14.03
CA PRO A 149 20.49 0.24 -14.00
C PRO A 149 20.48 1.17 -12.80
N ARG A 150 21.67 1.46 -12.25
CA ARG A 150 21.79 2.44 -11.17
C ARG A 150 21.33 3.82 -11.64
N PHE A 151 20.73 4.58 -10.73
CA PHE A 151 20.32 5.95 -11.02
C PHE A 151 21.56 6.83 -11.26
N ASP A 152 21.76 7.22 -12.51
CA ASP A 152 22.73 8.22 -12.92
C ASP A 152 21.98 9.54 -13.17
N VAL A 153 22.12 10.46 -12.21
CA VAL A 153 21.42 11.74 -12.27
C VAL A 153 21.81 12.56 -13.50
N ARG A 154 23.07 12.52 -13.94
CA ARG A 154 23.53 13.28 -15.12
C ARG A 154 22.93 12.72 -16.39
N ALA A 155 22.90 11.39 -16.52
CA ALA A 155 22.27 10.73 -17.66
C ALA A 155 20.77 11.06 -17.75
N VAL A 156 20.06 11.07 -16.62
CA VAL A 156 18.62 11.42 -16.60
C VAL A 156 18.39 12.90 -16.91
N LEU A 157 19.21 13.80 -16.37
CA LEU A 157 19.11 15.24 -16.66
C LEU A 157 19.31 15.53 -18.15
N GLU A 158 20.29 14.88 -18.80
CA GLU A 158 20.49 14.98 -20.25
C GLU A 158 19.35 14.34 -21.05
N LEU A 159 18.86 13.18 -20.62
CA LEU A 159 17.71 12.51 -21.26
C LEU A 159 16.47 13.41 -21.26
N LEU A 160 16.28 14.19 -20.20
CA LEU A 160 15.15 15.10 -20.03
C LEU A 160 15.35 16.47 -20.71
N ARG A 161 16.53 16.76 -21.26
CA ARG A 161 16.85 18.06 -21.85
C ARG A 161 15.80 18.50 -22.88
N GLY A 162 15.28 19.72 -22.71
CA GLY A 162 14.27 20.30 -23.60
C GLY A 162 12.90 19.61 -23.56
N LYS A 163 12.67 18.67 -22.64
CA LYS A 163 11.39 17.96 -22.51
C LYS A 163 10.51 18.59 -21.43
N ARG A 164 9.30 18.04 -21.31
CA ARG A 164 8.34 18.37 -20.26
C ARG A 164 7.80 17.06 -19.69
N VAL A 165 7.96 16.89 -18.39
CA VAL A 165 7.46 15.74 -17.64
C VAL A 165 6.28 16.20 -16.81
N VAL A 166 5.15 15.50 -16.90
CA VAL A 166 3.91 15.91 -16.23
C VAL A 166 3.36 14.76 -15.39
N PHE A 167 3.18 15.02 -14.10
CA PHE A 167 2.46 14.16 -13.17
C PHE A 167 1.02 14.66 -13.06
N VAL A 168 0.05 13.79 -13.30
CA VAL A 168 -1.37 14.12 -13.17
C VAL A 168 -2.00 13.15 -12.19
N GLY A 169 -2.67 13.68 -11.16
CA GLY A 169 -3.34 12.82 -10.19
C GLY A 169 -3.60 13.48 -8.84
N ASP A 170 -3.58 12.64 -7.81
CA ASP A 170 -3.90 13.02 -6.44
C ASP A 170 -2.65 13.40 -5.62
N SER A 171 -2.74 13.28 -4.29
CA SER A 171 -1.62 13.53 -3.40
C SER A 171 -0.44 12.57 -3.58
N LEU A 172 -0.67 11.32 -4.02
CA LEU A 172 0.41 10.35 -4.23
C LEU A 172 1.23 10.72 -5.46
N SER A 173 0.56 11.14 -6.54
CA SER A 173 1.24 11.66 -7.75
C SER A 173 2.07 12.90 -7.42
N ARG A 174 1.59 13.77 -6.52
CA ARG A 174 2.37 14.90 -6.02
C ARG A 174 3.62 14.43 -5.26
N THR A 175 3.51 13.45 -4.37
CA THR A 175 4.68 12.91 -3.65
C THR A 175 5.72 12.31 -4.60
N GLN A 176 5.29 11.64 -5.68
CA GLN A 176 6.20 11.15 -6.71
C GLN A 176 6.89 12.29 -7.47
N TRP A 177 6.14 13.35 -7.82
CA TRP A 177 6.67 14.57 -8.43
C TRP A 177 7.74 15.23 -7.55
N GLU A 178 7.48 15.41 -6.25
CA GLU A 178 8.45 15.97 -5.28
C GLU A 178 9.71 15.08 -5.20
N SER A 179 9.52 13.76 -5.09
CA SER A 179 10.64 12.81 -5.04
C SER A 179 11.51 12.86 -6.31
N MET A 180 10.89 12.93 -7.49
CA MET A 180 11.62 13.06 -8.76
C MET A 180 12.44 14.34 -8.81
N ILE A 181 11.86 15.48 -8.41
CA ILE A 181 12.59 16.75 -8.36
C ILE A 181 13.78 16.64 -7.42
N CYS A 182 13.61 16.09 -6.22
CA CYS A 182 14.70 15.97 -5.26
C CYS A 182 15.82 15.01 -5.70
N MET A 183 15.47 13.91 -6.38
CA MET A 183 16.46 13.02 -7.01
C MET A 183 17.28 13.77 -8.08
N LEU A 184 16.62 14.55 -8.94
CA LEU A 184 17.30 15.34 -9.98
C LEU A 184 18.14 16.48 -9.40
N MET A 185 17.65 17.10 -8.33
CA MET A 185 18.36 18.17 -7.62
C MET A 185 19.73 17.70 -7.13
N SER A 186 19.93 16.42 -6.79
CA SER A 186 21.24 15.90 -6.38
C SER A 186 22.35 16.15 -7.42
N GLY A 187 22.01 16.18 -8.71
CA GLY A 187 22.95 16.38 -9.82
C GLY A 187 23.10 17.83 -10.29
N ILE A 188 22.42 18.79 -9.64
CA ILE A 188 22.50 20.22 -9.98
C ILE A 188 23.55 20.91 -9.12
N GLU A 189 24.50 21.59 -9.75
CA GLU A 189 25.55 22.35 -9.05
C GLU A 189 24.99 23.65 -8.45
N ASP A 190 24.44 24.53 -9.30
CA ASP A 190 23.75 25.75 -8.85
C ASP A 190 22.28 25.47 -8.55
N LYS A 191 21.94 25.27 -7.27
CA LYS A 191 20.54 25.01 -6.85
C LYS A 191 19.60 26.16 -7.18
N ASN A 192 20.09 27.40 -7.27
CA ASN A 192 19.26 28.55 -7.64
C ASN A 192 18.85 28.51 -9.11
N SER A 193 19.52 27.71 -9.95
CA SER A 193 19.15 27.51 -11.35
C SER A 193 17.81 26.75 -11.51
N VAL A 194 17.32 26.10 -10.45
CA VAL A 194 16.04 25.39 -10.42
C VAL A 194 14.99 26.23 -9.69
N ILE A 195 13.91 26.55 -10.39
CA ILE A 195 12.89 27.50 -9.90
C ILE A 195 11.48 26.97 -10.12
N GLU A 196 10.55 27.32 -9.24
CA GLU A 196 9.12 27.20 -9.53
C GLU A 196 8.74 28.31 -10.52
N VAL A 197 8.07 27.94 -11.62
CA VAL A 197 7.85 28.81 -12.79
C VAL A 197 6.93 29.98 -12.47
N ASN A 198 5.93 29.76 -11.62
CA ASN A 198 4.95 30.77 -11.26
C ASN A 198 5.39 31.62 -10.05
N GLY A 199 6.53 31.30 -9.42
CA GLY A 199 6.99 31.92 -8.18
C GLY A 199 6.06 31.67 -6.99
N ASN A 200 5.22 30.64 -7.06
CA ASN A 200 4.22 30.36 -6.02
C ASN A 200 4.90 29.71 -4.79
N GLU A 201 4.47 30.10 -3.59
CA GLU A 201 4.72 29.26 -2.42
C GLU A 201 3.98 27.94 -2.59
N ILE A 202 4.70 26.82 -2.54
CA ILE A 202 4.15 25.49 -2.80
C ILE A 202 3.18 25.10 -1.66
N THR A 203 1.88 25.30 -1.87
CA THR A 203 0.83 24.91 -0.92
C THR A 203 0.06 23.66 -1.37
N LYS A 204 -0.69 23.05 -0.45
CA LYS A 204 -1.47 21.80 -0.69
C LYS A 204 -2.61 21.96 -1.70
N GLN A 205 -3.09 23.17 -1.89
CA GLN A 205 -4.29 23.46 -2.69
C GLN A 205 -3.98 23.89 -4.11
N ILE A 206 -2.70 24.13 -4.44
CA ILE A 206 -2.32 24.54 -5.80
C ILE A 206 -2.64 23.43 -6.79
N ARG A 207 -3.35 23.83 -7.85
CA ARG A 207 -3.79 22.91 -8.91
C ARG A 207 -2.68 22.58 -9.90
N HIS A 208 -1.78 23.53 -10.17
CA HIS A 208 -0.67 23.37 -11.10
C HIS A 208 0.63 23.88 -10.47
N LEU A 209 1.62 23.00 -10.38
CA LEU A 209 2.98 23.31 -9.94
C LEU A 209 3.93 22.99 -11.08
N ALA A 210 4.88 23.88 -11.37
CA ALA A 210 5.85 23.66 -12.42
C ALA A 210 7.25 24.05 -11.95
N VAL A 211 8.18 23.10 -11.94
CA VAL A 211 9.57 23.36 -11.59
C VAL A 211 10.43 23.26 -12.83
N ARG A 212 11.20 24.32 -13.11
CA ARG A 212 12.09 24.42 -14.26
C ARG A 212 13.54 24.20 -13.86
N PHE A 213 14.18 23.25 -14.53
CA PHE A 213 15.62 23.02 -14.45
C PHE A 213 16.31 23.82 -15.56
N ARG A 214 16.71 25.07 -15.29
CA ARG A 214 17.23 26.00 -16.32
C ARG A 214 18.45 25.47 -17.10
N PRO A 215 19.47 24.83 -16.49
CA PRO A 215 20.65 24.35 -17.22
C PRO A 215 20.35 23.30 -18.30
N PHE A 216 19.27 22.54 -18.12
CA PHE A 216 18.82 21.48 -19.03
C PHE A 216 17.55 21.85 -19.80
N ASN A 217 17.00 23.05 -19.55
CA ASN A 217 15.86 23.60 -20.27
C ASN A 217 14.60 22.69 -20.26
N PHE A 218 14.32 21.97 -19.17
CA PHE A 218 13.14 21.12 -19.03
C PHE A 218 12.29 21.49 -17.81
N THR A 219 11.04 21.03 -17.79
CA THR A 219 10.13 21.19 -16.65
C THR A 219 9.64 19.85 -16.11
N VAL A 220 9.42 19.82 -14.79
CA VAL A 220 8.70 18.75 -14.09
C VAL A 220 7.47 19.38 -13.46
N GLU A 221 6.30 18.95 -13.89
CA GLU A 221 5.02 19.60 -13.59
C GLU A 221 4.10 18.64 -12.86
N PHE A 222 3.24 19.19 -12.00
CA PHE A 222 2.17 18.46 -11.33
C PHE A 222 0.84 19.17 -11.56
N TYR A 223 -0.14 18.40 -12.05
CA TYR A 223 -1.54 18.82 -12.14
C TYR A 223 -2.38 18.00 -11.17
N ARG A 224 -3.04 18.70 -10.25
CA ARG A 224 -3.98 18.10 -9.32
C ARG A 224 -5.28 17.77 -10.03
N SER A 225 -5.46 16.49 -10.31
CA SER A 225 -6.70 15.90 -10.78
C SER A 225 -6.96 14.61 -10.01
N VAL A 226 -7.62 14.72 -8.86
CA VAL A 226 -7.76 13.61 -7.90
C VAL A 226 -8.45 12.39 -8.52
N PHE A 227 -9.40 12.63 -9.42
CA PHE A 227 -10.17 11.57 -10.07
C PHE A 227 -9.89 11.45 -11.57
N LEU A 228 -9.00 12.28 -12.14
CA LEU A 228 -8.74 12.42 -13.58
C LEU A 228 -9.93 12.92 -14.43
N VAL A 229 -11.14 12.81 -13.90
CA VAL A 229 -12.40 13.24 -14.49
C VAL A 229 -13.12 14.24 -13.58
N GLN A 230 -14.07 14.97 -14.16
CA GLN A 230 -14.79 16.00 -13.43
C GLN A 230 -15.72 15.39 -12.35
N PRO A 231 -15.66 15.89 -11.11
CA PRO A 231 -16.73 15.66 -10.16
C PRO A 231 -17.98 16.44 -10.58
N GLY A 232 -19.16 15.86 -10.35
CA GLY A 232 -20.45 16.41 -10.74
C GLY A 232 -21.51 16.33 -9.63
N PRO A 233 -22.64 17.02 -9.84
CA PRO A 233 -23.76 17.00 -8.92
C PRO A 233 -24.42 15.61 -8.87
N VAL A 234 -24.91 15.25 -7.69
CA VAL A 234 -25.55 13.96 -7.47
C VAL A 234 -26.94 13.92 -8.14
N PRO A 235 -27.30 12.83 -8.86
CA PRO A 235 -28.63 12.67 -9.44
C PRO A 235 -29.77 12.75 -8.40
N LYS A 236 -30.94 13.25 -8.81
CA LYS A 236 -32.09 13.58 -7.94
C LYS A 236 -32.65 12.41 -7.10
N HIS A 237 -32.29 11.17 -7.40
CA HIS A 237 -32.76 9.96 -6.71
C HIS A 237 -31.63 9.12 -6.10
N SER A 238 -30.44 9.68 -5.94
CA SER A 238 -29.34 8.94 -5.32
C SER A 238 -29.50 8.83 -3.79
N PRO A 239 -28.92 7.79 -3.17
CA PRO A 239 -28.92 7.67 -1.71
C PRO A 239 -28.33 8.90 -1.02
N LYS A 240 -28.93 9.35 0.09
CA LYS A 240 -28.52 10.57 0.84
C LYS A 240 -27.04 10.59 1.30
N ARG A 241 -26.41 9.42 1.36
CA ARG A 241 -24.98 9.23 1.69
C ARG A 241 -24.04 9.65 0.55
N VAL A 242 -24.50 9.68 -0.68
CA VAL A 242 -23.71 10.08 -1.85
C VAL A 242 -23.71 11.61 -1.92
N LYS A 243 -22.51 12.22 -1.92
CA LYS A 243 -22.33 13.69 -1.93
C LYS A 243 -21.82 14.24 -3.26
N THR A 244 -21.17 13.40 -4.05
CA THR A 244 -20.58 13.75 -5.34
C THR A 244 -20.62 12.53 -6.26
N VAL A 245 -20.71 12.74 -7.56
CA VAL A 245 -20.52 11.70 -8.59
C VAL A 245 -19.36 12.06 -9.49
N LEU A 246 -18.80 11.08 -10.20
CA LEU A 246 -17.76 11.31 -11.21
C LEU A 246 -18.37 11.21 -12.61
N LYS A 247 -18.02 12.14 -13.49
CA LYS A 247 -18.45 12.14 -14.89
C LYS A 247 -17.41 11.44 -15.75
N LEU A 248 -17.58 10.15 -16.00
CA LEU A 248 -16.57 9.33 -16.69
C LEU A 248 -16.31 9.74 -18.16
N ASP A 249 -17.19 10.55 -18.72
CA ASP A 249 -17.16 11.11 -20.07
C ASP A 249 -16.50 12.50 -20.15
N GLN A 250 -16.13 13.10 -19.02
CA GLN A 250 -15.59 14.48 -18.96
C GLN A 250 -14.27 14.50 -18.18
N LEU A 251 -13.17 14.77 -18.89
CA LEU A 251 -11.85 14.97 -18.29
C LEU A 251 -11.82 16.23 -17.44
N ASP A 252 -11.00 16.20 -16.39
CA ASP A 252 -10.79 17.35 -15.51
C ASP A 252 -10.02 18.46 -16.26
N ASP A 253 -10.56 19.69 -16.22
CA ASP A 253 -10.13 20.82 -17.07
C ASP A 253 -8.90 21.57 -16.54
#